data_AF-A0A0U2R2Q5-F1
#
_entry.id   AF-A0A0U2R2Q5-F1
#
_cell.length_a   1.000
_cell.length_b   1.000
_cell.length_c   1.000
_cell.angle_alpha   90.00
_cell.angle_beta   90.00
_cell.angle_gamma   90.00
#
_symmetry.space_group_name_H-M   'P 1'
#
loop_
_entity.id
_entity.type
_entity.pdbx_description
1 polymer ?
#
loop_
_entity_poly.entity_id
_entity_poly.type
_entity_poly.pdbx_seq_one_letter_code
_entity_poly.pdbx_strand_id
1 'polypeptide(L)'
;MLKASAGGGGKGMRLVMDESEMKSALEASQSEARSSFGDDAVYVEKAIVRPRHIEIQVFSDKHGNHVHLGERECSIQRRHQKVVEEAPSPINSAELRAEMGACAVKVAKAVNYVGAGTVEFLVSDLDKSFYFLEMNTRLQVEHPVTELVTGMDLVREQINVAWGEKLSFTQDDVSLTGHAIECRVYAEDPENNFLPSPGTITRLRLPQGPGVRDDGGVYEGSEVSIYYDPMISKFAVYGRDRAEAIDRMRRALAEYEIGGIKTTLGFFREIMEDEEFIAGKLDTGFIGRFNERKKVAEPNREVKDMAVIAAALAFTAPKAATPVASKQSSKWAMNGRLAALNNRL
;
A
#
# COMPACT_ATOMS: atom_id res chain seq x y z
N MET A 1 10.81 7.96 22.48
CA MET A 1 10.06 8.69 21.44
C MET A 1 9.10 9.63 22.15
N LEU A 2 9.13 10.92 21.82
CA LEU A 2 8.14 11.92 22.24
C LEU A 2 7.00 11.93 21.23
N LYS A 3 5.74 11.98 21.68
CA LYS A 3 4.55 12.04 20.82
C LYS A 3 3.51 13.02 21.37
N ALA A 4 2.87 13.76 20.48
CA ALA A 4 1.71 14.58 20.80
C ALA A 4 0.51 13.69 21.20
N SER A 5 -0.18 14.06 22.28
CA SER A 5 -1.33 13.31 22.81
C SER A 5 -2.52 13.33 21.85
N ALA A 6 -2.79 14.49 21.23
CA ALA A 6 -3.86 14.68 20.26
C ALA A 6 -3.43 14.45 18.80
N GLY A 7 -2.21 13.94 18.58
CA GLY A 7 -1.61 13.82 17.25
C GLY A 7 -2.04 12.59 16.46
N GLY A 8 -2.05 12.70 15.12
CA GLY A 8 -2.26 11.60 14.18
C GLY A 8 -1.49 11.82 12.88
N GLY A 9 -1.18 10.75 12.14
CA GLY A 9 -0.50 10.84 10.84
C GLY A 9 0.98 11.26 10.91
N GLY A 10 1.65 11.03 12.03
CA GLY A 10 3.10 11.21 12.19
C GLY A 10 3.57 12.62 12.58
N LYS A 11 2.66 13.57 12.79
CA LYS A 11 2.99 14.94 13.25
C LYS A 11 3.20 14.98 14.77
N GLY A 12 4.16 15.79 15.23
CA GLY A 12 4.47 15.96 16.65
C GLY A 12 5.15 14.75 17.29
N MET A 13 5.90 13.95 16.51
CA MET A 13 6.69 12.82 17.01
C MET A 13 8.19 13.09 16.88
N ARG A 14 8.98 12.83 17.93
CA ARG A 14 10.45 13.00 17.92
C ARG A 14 11.20 11.88 18.63
N LEU A 15 12.21 11.34 17.95
CA LEU A 15 13.15 10.42 18.55
C LEU A 15 14.18 11.21 19.35
N VAL A 16 14.43 10.77 20.58
CA VAL A 16 15.45 11.29 21.49
C VAL A 16 16.34 10.10 21.81
N MET A 17 17.60 10.18 21.40
CA MET A 17 18.58 9.10 21.61
C MET A 17 19.46 9.39 22.83
N ASP A 18 19.72 10.66 23.09
CA ASP A 18 20.56 11.13 24.20
C ASP A 18 19.81 12.11 25.11
N GLU A 19 20.14 12.10 26.39
CA GLU A 19 19.51 12.97 27.41
C GLU A 19 19.63 14.47 27.05
N SER A 20 20.75 14.86 26.44
CA SER A 20 21.03 16.24 26.02
C SER A 20 20.05 16.77 24.96
N GLU A 21 19.42 15.89 24.19
CA GLU A 21 18.45 16.24 23.15
C GLU A 21 17.02 16.42 23.69
N MET A 22 16.75 15.94 24.91
CA MET A 22 15.39 15.84 25.46
C MET A 22 14.70 17.20 25.55
N LYS A 23 15.41 18.22 26.02
CA LYS A 23 14.83 19.57 26.22
C LYS A 23 14.39 20.19 24.90
N SER A 24 15.27 20.19 23.90
CA SER A 24 14.98 20.78 22.58
C SER A 24 13.90 19.99 21.84
N ALA A 25 13.90 18.66 21.95
CA ALA A 25 12.89 17.81 21.36
C ALA A 25 11.51 18.02 22.01
N LEU A 26 11.45 18.21 23.33
CA LEU A 26 10.21 18.49 24.06
C LEU A 26 9.58 19.82 23.61
N GLU A 27 10.36 20.91 23.66
CA GLU A 27 9.89 22.25 23.28
C GLU A 27 9.35 22.27 21.85
N ALA A 28 10.08 21.63 20.92
CA ALA A 28 9.67 21.56 19.53
C ALA A 28 8.42 20.68 19.32
N SER A 29 8.30 19.56 20.02
CA SER A 29 7.12 18.68 19.94
C SER A 29 5.86 19.38 20.47
N GLN A 30 5.97 20.11 21.60
CA GLN A 30 4.86 20.88 22.17
C GLN A 30 4.43 22.03 21.25
N SER A 31 5.40 22.72 20.63
CA SER A 31 5.11 23.79 19.67
C SER A 31 4.37 23.27 18.43
N GLU A 32 4.81 22.13 17.89
CA GLU A 32 4.17 21.49 16.75
C GLU A 32 2.77 20.95 17.11
N ALA A 33 2.62 20.35 18.29
CA ALA A 33 1.35 19.85 18.78
C ALA A 33 0.34 20.99 18.96
N ARG A 34 0.75 22.09 19.61
CA ARG A 34 -0.10 23.28 19.80
C ARG A 34 -0.52 23.91 18.48
N SER A 35 0.40 24.04 17.53
CA SER A 35 0.09 24.64 16.21
C SER A 35 -0.77 23.76 15.32
N SER A 36 -0.63 22.43 15.42
CA SER A 36 -1.36 21.49 14.57
C SER A 36 -2.71 21.05 15.16
N PHE A 37 -2.81 20.94 16.49
CA PHE A 37 -3.93 20.29 17.19
C PHE A 37 -4.55 21.14 18.31
N GLY A 38 -3.98 22.31 18.62
CA GLY A 38 -4.46 23.18 19.70
C GLY A 38 -4.20 22.66 21.11
N ASP A 39 -3.47 21.55 21.24
CA ASP A 39 -3.13 20.87 22.49
C ASP A 39 -1.60 20.64 22.52
N ASP A 40 -0.94 21.03 23.61
CA ASP A 40 0.51 20.87 23.81
C ASP A 40 0.88 19.67 24.70
N ALA A 41 -0.10 18.85 25.07
CA ALA A 41 0.14 17.61 25.79
C ALA A 41 0.99 16.65 24.95
N VAL A 42 2.06 16.17 25.56
CA VAL A 42 2.99 15.21 24.97
C VAL A 42 3.28 14.10 25.96
N TYR A 43 3.53 12.89 25.46
CA TYR A 43 3.93 11.74 26.27
C TYR A 43 5.21 11.11 25.72
N VAL A 44 5.85 10.27 26.54
CA VAL A 44 7.06 9.53 26.18
C VAL A 44 6.71 8.04 26.10
N GLU A 45 7.14 7.40 25.03
CA GLU A 45 7.15 5.95 24.90
C GLU A 45 8.57 5.44 24.61
N LYS A 46 8.83 4.18 24.94
CA LYS A 46 10.08 3.50 24.56
C LYS A 46 10.18 3.51 23.03
N ALA A 47 11.27 4.06 22.50
CA ALA A 47 11.53 3.98 21.07
C ALA A 47 11.98 2.55 20.72
N ILE A 48 11.30 1.93 19.76
CA ILE A 48 11.70 0.64 19.20
C ILE A 48 12.58 0.94 17.99
N VAL A 49 13.86 0.57 18.06
CA VAL A 49 14.83 0.85 17.00
C VAL A 49 14.69 -0.20 15.91
N ARG A 50 14.58 0.24 14.65
CA ARG A 50 14.25 -0.61 13.48
C ARG A 50 13.01 -1.47 13.73
N PRO A 51 11.86 -0.84 14.02
CA PRO A 51 10.65 -1.58 14.29
C PRO A 51 10.15 -2.17 12.97
N ARG A 52 9.63 -3.39 13.05
CA ARG A 52 8.72 -3.91 12.06
C ARG A 52 7.30 -3.51 12.42
N HIS A 53 6.50 -3.21 11.41
CA HIS A 53 5.08 -2.97 11.58
C HIS A 53 4.35 -4.28 11.24
N ILE A 54 3.90 -4.98 12.27
CA ILE A 54 3.18 -6.25 12.13
C ILE A 54 1.78 -6.06 12.66
N GLU A 55 0.79 -6.58 11.95
CA GLU A 55 -0.60 -6.40 12.33
C GLU A 55 -1.38 -7.70 12.25
N ILE A 56 -2.37 -7.86 13.12
CA ILE A 56 -3.18 -9.08 13.23
C ILE A 56 -4.60 -8.76 12.79
N GLN A 57 -5.08 -9.48 11.77
CA GLN A 57 -6.48 -9.44 11.38
C GLN A 57 -7.34 -10.11 12.46
N VAL A 58 -8.35 -9.42 12.96
CA VAL A 58 -9.36 -9.98 13.86
C VAL A 58 -10.75 -9.91 13.24
N PHE A 59 -11.58 -10.88 13.60
CA PHE A 59 -13.01 -10.91 13.32
C PHE A 59 -13.78 -11.20 14.60
N SER A 60 -14.93 -10.55 14.77
CA SER A 60 -15.78 -10.77 15.94
C SER A 60 -17.25 -10.63 15.57
N ASP A 61 -18.12 -11.43 16.19
CA ASP A 61 -19.57 -11.37 15.96
C ASP A 61 -20.36 -10.95 17.21
N LYS A 62 -21.68 -10.81 17.06
CA LYS A 62 -22.60 -10.48 18.16
C LYS A 62 -22.90 -11.66 19.08
N HIS A 63 -22.36 -12.84 18.79
CA HIS A 63 -22.60 -14.09 19.50
C HIS A 63 -21.45 -14.45 20.45
N GLY A 64 -20.46 -13.57 20.59
CA GLY A 64 -19.31 -13.72 21.49
C GLY A 64 -18.12 -14.45 20.88
N ASN A 65 -18.12 -14.68 19.57
CA ASN A 65 -16.97 -15.25 18.88
C ASN A 65 -15.94 -14.17 18.54
N HIS A 66 -14.67 -14.46 18.79
CA HIS A 66 -13.53 -13.60 18.46
C HIS A 66 -12.39 -14.47 17.96
N VAL A 67 -11.95 -14.23 16.72
CA VAL A 67 -10.92 -15.03 16.04
C VAL A 67 -9.88 -14.11 15.40
N HIS A 68 -8.67 -14.61 15.17
CA HIS A 68 -7.66 -13.95 14.36
C HIS A 68 -7.34 -14.75 13.10
N LEU A 69 -7.00 -14.05 12.02
CA LEU A 69 -6.72 -14.62 10.70
C LEU A 69 -5.23 -14.50 10.34
N GLY A 70 -4.37 -14.65 11.35
CA GLY A 70 -2.93 -14.47 11.25
C GLY A 70 -2.49 -13.01 11.12
N GLU A 71 -1.24 -12.84 10.73
CA GLU A 71 -0.54 -11.56 10.65
C GLU A 71 -0.25 -11.08 9.23
N ARG A 72 -0.03 -9.77 9.10
CA ARG A 72 0.56 -9.11 7.94
C ARG A 72 1.81 -8.35 8.34
N GLU A 73 2.81 -8.38 7.48
CA GLU A 73 4.02 -7.57 7.52
C GLU A 73 3.80 -6.32 6.68
N CYS A 74 3.80 -5.16 7.32
CA CYS A 74 3.53 -3.87 6.70
C CYS A 74 4.67 -2.87 6.91
N SER A 75 5.90 -3.38 7.13
CA SER A 75 7.07 -2.54 7.43
C SER A 75 7.52 -1.66 6.27
N ILE A 76 7.24 -2.03 5.03
CA ILE A 76 7.67 -1.21 3.88
C ILE A 76 6.76 -0.01 3.77
N GLN A 77 7.25 1.11 4.30
CA GLN A 77 6.49 2.34 4.44
C GLN A 77 7.26 3.55 3.91
N ARG A 78 6.52 4.51 3.37
CA ARG A 78 7.01 5.85 3.02
C ARG A 78 6.24 6.88 3.83
N ARG A 79 6.93 7.72 4.60
CA ARG A 79 6.30 8.76 5.45
C ARG A 79 5.13 8.19 6.29
N HIS A 80 5.33 7.01 6.87
CA HIS A 80 4.34 6.27 7.66
C HIS A 80 3.11 5.74 6.89
N GLN A 81 3.15 5.77 5.55
CA GLN A 81 2.14 5.13 4.71
C GLN A 81 2.68 3.77 4.24
N LYS A 82 1.88 2.72 4.37
CA LYS A 82 2.22 1.36 3.90
C LYS A 82 2.22 1.34 2.36
N VAL A 83 3.20 0.65 1.79
CA VAL A 83 3.49 0.65 0.34
C VAL A 83 3.56 -0.77 -0.23
N VAL A 84 4.15 -1.70 0.54
CA VAL A 84 4.16 -3.14 0.26
C VAL A 84 3.80 -3.88 1.54
N GLU A 85 2.91 -4.86 1.41
CA GLU A 85 2.41 -5.68 2.50
C GLU A 85 2.54 -7.15 2.14
N GLU A 86 2.83 -8.01 3.10
CA GLU A 86 2.88 -9.46 2.87
C GLU A 86 2.29 -10.27 4.02
N ALA A 87 1.78 -11.46 3.70
CA ALA A 87 1.24 -12.41 4.66
C ALA A 87 1.70 -13.83 4.31
N PRO A 88 2.09 -14.67 5.29
CA PRO A 88 2.47 -14.30 6.66
C PRO A 88 3.71 -13.40 6.71
N SER A 89 4.08 -12.90 7.89
CA SER A 89 5.30 -12.13 8.05
C SER A 89 6.55 -13.04 8.04
N PRO A 90 7.65 -12.67 7.36
CA PRO A 90 8.89 -13.46 7.37
C PRO A 90 9.61 -13.44 8.72
N ILE A 91 9.26 -12.53 9.65
CA ILE A 91 9.88 -12.48 10.99
C ILE A 91 9.21 -13.44 11.99
N ASN A 92 7.95 -13.83 11.76
CA ASN A 92 7.13 -14.46 12.78
C ASN A 92 7.30 -15.98 12.79
N SER A 93 7.83 -16.50 13.89
CA SER A 93 7.72 -17.92 14.22
C SER A 93 6.26 -18.29 14.52
N ALA A 94 5.94 -19.59 14.53
CA ALA A 94 4.61 -20.06 14.88
C ALA A 94 4.21 -19.64 16.30
N GLU A 95 5.17 -19.61 17.23
CA GLU A 95 4.99 -19.21 18.61
C GLU A 95 4.68 -17.72 18.72
N LEU A 96 5.47 -16.86 18.06
CA LEU A 96 5.25 -15.41 18.06
C LEU A 96 3.88 -15.07 17.43
N ARG A 97 3.52 -15.74 16.33
CA ARG A 97 2.21 -15.59 15.70
C ARG A 97 1.07 -15.96 16.65
N ALA A 98 1.19 -17.07 17.37
CA ALA A 98 0.18 -17.50 18.34
C ALA A 98 0.06 -16.50 19.51
N GLU A 99 1.19 -15.99 20.00
CA GLU A 99 1.21 -15.00 21.09
C GLU A 99 0.56 -13.67 20.67
N MET A 100 0.95 -13.13 19.51
CA MET A 100 0.38 -11.90 18.95
C MET A 100 -1.10 -12.08 18.60
N GLY A 101 -1.47 -13.23 18.02
CA GLY A 101 -2.87 -13.58 17.73
C GLY A 101 -3.74 -13.61 18.98
N ALA A 102 -3.26 -14.27 20.04
CA ALA A 102 -3.95 -14.29 21.33
C ALA A 102 -4.05 -12.89 21.96
N CYS A 103 -3.01 -12.05 21.81
CA CYS A 103 -3.03 -10.66 22.26
C CYS A 103 -4.10 -9.85 21.51
N ALA A 104 -4.15 -9.95 20.18
CA ALA A 104 -5.13 -9.24 19.36
C ALA A 104 -6.57 -9.65 19.70
N VAL A 105 -6.83 -10.94 19.90
CA VAL A 105 -8.14 -11.43 20.34
C VAL A 105 -8.50 -10.90 21.73
N LYS A 106 -7.54 -10.78 22.66
CA LYS A 106 -7.78 -10.17 23.98
C LYS A 106 -8.16 -8.69 23.85
N VAL A 107 -7.52 -7.94 22.96
CA VAL A 107 -7.87 -6.53 22.68
C VAL A 107 -9.30 -6.43 22.16
N ALA A 108 -9.66 -7.24 21.15
CA ALA A 108 -11.02 -7.26 20.58
C ALA A 108 -12.09 -7.62 21.63
N LYS A 109 -11.82 -8.61 22.50
CA LYS A 109 -12.70 -9.00 23.61
C LYS A 109 -12.89 -7.87 24.62
N ALA A 110 -11.81 -7.18 25.00
CA ALA A 110 -11.86 -6.14 26.02
C ALA A 110 -12.79 -4.96 25.66
N VAL A 111 -12.98 -4.71 24.37
CA VAL A 111 -13.85 -3.63 23.87
C VAL A 111 -15.17 -4.13 23.29
N ASN A 112 -15.51 -5.41 23.48
CA ASN A 112 -16.69 -6.05 22.88
C ASN A 112 -16.80 -5.79 21.37
N TYR A 113 -15.67 -5.97 20.65
CA TYR A 113 -15.58 -5.64 19.24
C TYR A 113 -16.52 -6.50 18.39
N VAL A 114 -17.04 -5.93 17.29
CA VAL A 114 -17.89 -6.61 16.30
C VAL A 114 -17.49 -6.16 14.90
N GLY A 115 -17.37 -7.11 13.98
CA GLY A 115 -16.95 -6.90 12.59
C GLY A 115 -15.47 -7.23 12.35
N ALA A 116 -14.94 -6.69 11.25
CA ALA A 116 -13.55 -6.83 10.85
C ALA A 116 -12.71 -5.69 11.44
N GLY A 117 -11.62 -6.03 12.12
CA GLY A 117 -10.67 -5.06 12.65
C GLY A 117 -9.25 -5.57 12.57
N THR A 118 -8.30 -4.68 12.81
CA THR A 118 -6.88 -5.04 12.82
C THR A 118 -6.23 -4.47 14.05
N VAL A 119 -5.44 -5.28 14.75
CA VAL A 119 -4.61 -4.85 15.87
C VAL A 119 -3.17 -4.72 15.38
N GLU A 120 -2.62 -3.52 15.43
CA GLU A 120 -1.28 -3.20 14.95
C GLU A 120 -0.26 -3.26 16.09
N PHE A 121 0.94 -3.76 15.77
CA PHE A 121 2.06 -3.89 16.68
C PHE A 121 3.34 -3.36 16.04
N LEU A 122 4.21 -2.78 16.88
CA LEU A 122 5.60 -2.60 16.55
C LEU A 122 6.40 -3.78 17.11
N VAL A 123 7.11 -4.50 16.23
CA VAL A 123 7.93 -5.66 16.59
C VAL A 123 9.40 -5.30 16.45
N SER A 124 10.15 -5.49 17.53
CA SER A 124 11.60 -5.30 17.55
C SER A 124 12.29 -6.41 16.74
N ASP A 125 13.04 -6.04 15.70
CA ASP A 125 13.77 -7.04 14.91
C ASP A 125 14.91 -7.71 15.72
N LEU A 126 15.36 -7.09 16.82
CA LEU A 126 16.47 -7.55 17.65
C LEU A 126 16.11 -8.73 18.55
N ASP A 127 15.03 -8.59 19.32
CA ASP A 127 14.62 -9.53 20.38
C ASP A 127 13.21 -10.09 20.16
N LYS A 128 12.55 -9.73 19.05
CA LYS A 128 11.20 -10.13 18.68
C LYS A 128 10.12 -9.74 19.70
N SER A 129 10.44 -8.83 20.62
CA SER A 129 9.44 -8.22 21.49
C SER A 129 8.47 -7.38 20.67
N PHE A 130 7.18 -7.48 20.99
CA PHE A 130 6.13 -6.74 20.30
C PHE A 130 5.37 -5.83 21.25
N TYR A 131 4.92 -4.70 20.72
CA TYR A 131 4.27 -3.64 21.49
C TYR A 131 3.03 -3.19 20.72
N PHE A 132 1.88 -3.17 21.40
CA PHE A 132 0.63 -2.67 20.83
C PHE A 132 0.82 -1.21 20.35
N LEU A 133 0.36 -0.92 19.15
CA LEU A 133 0.39 0.42 18.57
C LEU A 133 -1.01 1.02 18.54
N GLU A 134 -1.91 0.41 17.78
CA GLU A 134 -3.30 0.86 17.64
C GLU A 134 -4.23 -0.29 17.21
N MET A 135 -5.53 -0.03 17.20
CA MET A 135 -6.52 -0.91 16.59
C MET A 135 -7.29 -0.15 15.51
N ASN A 136 -7.18 -0.60 14.26
CA ASN A 136 -8.00 -0.12 13.17
C ASN A 136 -9.35 -0.82 13.19
N THR A 137 -10.41 -0.09 13.55
CA THR A 137 -11.77 -0.62 13.74
C THR A 137 -12.57 -0.75 12.44
N ARG A 138 -11.89 -1.15 11.36
CA ARG A 138 -12.42 -1.33 10.01
C ARG A 138 -11.56 -2.33 9.24
N LEU A 139 -12.07 -2.81 8.11
CA LEU A 139 -11.25 -3.48 7.11
C LEU A 139 -10.15 -2.56 6.58
N GLN A 140 -8.96 -3.12 6.34
CA GLN A 140 -7.81 -2.39 5.82
C GLN A 140 -7.63 -2.63 4.32
N VAL A 141 -6.78 -1.80 3.69
CA VAL A 141 -6.52 -1.87 2.24
C VAL A 141 -5.93 -3.24 1.90
N GLU A 142 -4.93 -3.65 2.69
CA GLU A 142 -4.11 -4.84 2.61
C GLU A 142 -4.79 -6.15 3.06
N HIS A 143 -6.12 -6.18 3.23
CA HIS A 143 -6.84 -7.42 3.51
C HIS A 143 -6.68 -8.52 2.44
N PRO A 144 -6.47 -8.24 1.13
CA PRO A 144 -6.31 -9.28 0.12
C PRO A 144 -5.19 -10.27 0.41
N VAL A 145 -4.07 -9.87 1.01
CA VAL A 145 -2.99 -10.82 1.34
C VAL A 145 -3.44 -11.85 2.38
N THR A 146 -4.29 -11.45 3.34
CA THR A 146 -4.90 -12.38 4.31
C THR A 146 -5.90 -13.30 3.62
N GLU A 147 -6.74 -12.79 2.73
CA GLU A 147 -7.69 -13.60 1.95
C GLU A 147 -6.97 -14.67 1.12
N LEU A 148 -5.86 -14.29 0.46
CA LEU A 148 -5.09 -15.19 -0.40
C LEU A 148 -4.44 -16.35 0.37
N VAL A 149 -3.94 -16.11 1.60
CA VAL A 149 -3.28 -17.18 2.39
C VAL A 149 -4.25 -18.02 3.23
N THR A 150 -5.42 -17.49 3.57
CA THR A 150 -6.44 -18.20 4.36
C THR A 150 -7.55 -18.83 3.52
N GLY A 151 -7.79 -18.31 2.30
CA GLY A 151 -8.92 -18.69 1.47
C GLY A 151 -10.27 -18.12 1.94
N MET A 152 -10.27 -17.23 2.93
CA MET A 152 -11.48 -16.63 3.51
C MET A 152 -11.82 -15.31 2.83
N ASP A 153 -13.10 -15.04 2.57
CA ASP A 153 -13.62 -13.79 1.99
C ASP A 153 -14.06 -12.86 3.12
N LEU A 154 -13.24 -11.86 3.44
CA LEU A 154 -13.40 -11.00 4.61
C LEU A 154 -14.50 -9.97 4.39
N VAL A 155 -14.68 -9.48 3.17
CA VAL A 155 -15.77 -8.53 2.87
C VAL A 155 -17.11 -9.22 3.04
N ARG A 156 -17.28 -10.45 2.52
CA ARG A 156 -18.49 -11.25 2.73
C ARG A 156 -18.73 -11.54 4.20
N GLU A 157 -17.69 -11.93 4.94
CA GLU A 157 -17.82 -12.22 6.37
C GLU A 157 -18.27 -10.98 7.15
N GLN A 158 -17.74 -9.81 6.81
CA GLN A 158 -18.15 -8.55 7.42
C GLN A 158 -19.64 -8.25 7.18
N ILE A 159 -20.15 -8.54 5.98
CA ILE A 159 -21.58 -8.40 5.65
C ILE A 159 -22.43 -9.38 6.46
N ASN A 160 -22.01 -10.65 6.56
CA ASN A 160 -22.71 -11.67 7.34
C ASN A 160 -22.82 -11.29 8.82
N VAL A 161 -21.70 -10.86 9.42
CA VAL A 161 -21.66 -10.38 10.80
C VAL A 161 -22.57 -9.17 11.01
N ALA A 162 -22.54 -8.21 10.07
CA ALA A 162 -23.42 -7.05 10.12
C ALA A 162 -24.91 -7.44 10.08
N TRP A 163 -25.24 -8.49 9.31
CA TRP A 163 -26.57 -9.10 9.24
C TRP A 163 -26.99 -9.84 10.52
N GLY A 164 -26.07 -10.03 11.46
CA GLY A 164 -26.32 -10.72 12.73
C GLY A 164 -26.08 -12.22 12.68
N GLU A 165 -25.48 -12.73 11.60
CA GLU A 165 -25.02 -14.12 11.54
C GLU A 165 -23.86 -14.38 12.50
N LYS A 166 -23.64 -15.66 12.82
CA LYS A 166 -22.42 -16.10 13.50
C LYS A 166 -21.25 -16.10 12.53
N LEU A 167 -20.03 -16.03 13.07
CA LEU A 167 -18.83 -16.26 12.26
C LEU A 167 -18.93 -17.60 11.52
N SER A 168 -18.61 -17.60 10.23
CA SER A 168 -18.69 -18.79 9.37
C SER A 168 -17.58 -19.81 9.62
N PHE A 169 -16.61 -19.48 10.48
CA PHE A 169 -15.46 -20.29 10.84
C PHE A 169 -15.07 -20.09 12.31
N THR A 170 -14.34 -21.06 12.86
CA THR A 170 -13.74 -21.02 14.19
C THR A 170 -12.23 -20.75 14.09
N GLN A 171 -11.57 -20.54 15.23
CA GLN A 171 -10.12 -20.34 15.25
C GLN A 171 -9.34 -21.55 14.71
N ASP A 172 -9.86 -22.77 14.92
CA ASP A 172 -9.22 -24.02 14.50
C ASP A 172 -9.32 -24.24 12.98
N ASP A 173 -10.27 -23.57 12.32
CA ASP A 173 -10.42 -23.60 10.86
C ASP A 173 -9.44 -22.66 10.14
N VAL A 174 -8.76 -21.77 10.88
CA VAL A 174 -7.82 -20.79 10.31
C VAL A 174 -6.46 -21.43 10.10
N SER A 175 -6.12 -21.70 8.84
CA SER A 175 -4.77 -22.10 8.44
C SER A 175 -4.18 -21.10 7.44
N LEU A 176 -2.95 -20.67 7.67
CA LEU A 176 -2.20 -19.87 6.69
C LEU A 176 -1.44 -20.82 5.77
N THR A 177 -1.73 -20.76 4.47
CA THR A 177 -1.03 -21.53 3.44
C THR A 177 -0.33 -20.59 2.48
N GLY A 178 0.85 -20.99 2.00
CA GLY A 178 1.59 -20.19 1.03
C GLY A 178 2.06 -18.84 1.56
N HIS A 179 2.21 -17.89 0.63
CA HIS A 179 2.64 -16.52 0.91
C HIS A 179 2.00 -15.58 -0.10
N ALA A 180 1.56 -14.41 0.36
CA ALA A 180 0.99 -13.38 -0.49
C ALA A 180 1.71 -12.05 -0.29
N ILE A 181 1.85 -11.28 -1.38
CA ILE A 181 2.47 -9.95 -1.38
C ILE A 181 1.54 -9.01 -2.13
N GLU A 182 1.24 -7.84 -1.55
CA GLU A 182 0.49 -6.75 -2.16
C GLU A 182 1.39 -5.53 -2.35
N CYS A 183 1.17 -4.83 -3.46
CA CYS A 183 1.80 -3.56 -3.81
C CYS A 183 0.70 -2.53 -4.08
N ARG A 184 0.78 -1.37 -3.45
CA ARG A 184 -0.17 -0.26 -3.70
C ARG A 184 0.22 0.51 -4.95
N VAL A 185 -0.49 0.28 -6.05
CA VAL A 185 -0.22 0.97 -7.30
C VAL A 185 -0.83 2.37 -7.22
N TYR A 186 0.02 3.39 -7.20
CA TYR A 186 -0.37 4.80 -7.12
C TYR A 186 0.05 5.55 -8.38
N ALA A 187 -0.72 6.58 -8.73
CA ALA A 187 -0.33 7.61 -9.69
C ALA A 187 0.64 8.59 -9.02
N GLU A 188 1.87 8.15 -8.79
CA GLU A 188 2.97 8.94 -8.23
C GLU A 188 4.24 8.73 -9.06
N ASP A 189 5.18 9.68 -9.00
CA ASP A 189 6.49 9.60 -9.66
C ASP A 189 7.62 9.30 -8.66
N PRO A 190 8.04 8.04 -8.48
CA PRO A 190 9.07 7.66 -7.49
C PRO A 190 10.41 8.40 -7.67
N GLU A 191 10.77 8.73 -8.92
CA GLU A 191 12.02 9.43 -9.24
C GLU A 191 11.98 10.91 -8.85
N ASN A 192 10.77 11.45 -8.69
CA ASN A 192 10.54 12.83 -8.27
C ASN A 192 9.89 12.89 -6.88
N ASN A 193 10.50 12.21 -5.91
CA ASN A 193 10.04 12.18 -4.51
C ASN A 193 8.58 11.73 -4.35
N PHE A 194 8.10 10.88 -5.28
CA PHE A 194 6.72 10.37 -5.33
C PHE A 194 5.71 11.52 -5.29
N LEU A 195 5.93 12.54 -6.13
CA LEU A 195 4.91 13.56 -6.36
C LEU A 195 3.71 12.92 -7.07
N PRO A 196 2.46 13.34 -6.75
CA PRO A 196 1.28 12.88 -7.48
C PRO A 196 1.41 13.14 -8.98
N SER A 197 0.95 12.18 -9.79
CA SER A 197 0.93 12.23 -11.24
C SER A 197 -0.51 12.11 -11.76
N PRO A 198 -1.35 13.14 -11.53
CA PRO A 198 -2.70 13.17 -12.08
C PRO A 198 -2.67 13.21 -13.61
N GLY A 199 -3.74 12.72 -14.24
CA GLY A 199 -3.86 12.72 -15.69
C GLY A 199 -4.70 11.57 -16.22
N THR A 200 -4.81 11.50 -17.55
CA THR A 200 -5.60 10.46 -18.21
C THR A 200 -4.75 9.21 -18.45
N ILE A 201 -5.28 8.06 -18.07
CA ILE A 201 -4.70 6.75 -18.38
C ILE A 201 -4.91 6.48 -19.87
N THR A 202 -3.85 6.50 -20.67
CA THR A 202 -3.92 6.29 -22.13
C THR A 202 -3.74 4.84 -22.54
N ARG A 203 -3.25 4.00 -21.63
CA ARG A 203 -3.09 2.56 -21.81
C ARG A 203 -3.21 1.87 -20.46
N LEU A 204 -3.96 0.79 -20.39
CA LEU A 204 -4.03 -0.07 -19.21
C LEU A 204 -3.95 -1.54 -19.60
N ARG A 205 -2.84 -2.19 -19.27
CA ARG A 205 -2.67 -3.64 -19.42
C ARG A 205 -2.45 -4.25 -18.04
N LEU A 206 -3.46 -4.95 -17.56
CA LEU A 206 -3.40 -5.67 -16.29
C LEU A 206 -2.71 -7.03 -16.48
N PRO A 207 -1.82 -7.44 -15.56
CA PRO A 207 -1.27 -8.78 -15.55
C PRO A 207 -2.35 -9.80 -15.15
N GLN A 208 -2.24 -11.01 -15.67
CA GLN A 208 -3.18 -12.10 -15.37
C GLN A 208 -2.43 -13.37 -14.98
N GLY A 209 -3.19 -14.45 -14.79
CA GLY A 209 -2.66 -15.79 -14.58
C GLY A 209 -2.80 -16.28 -13.14
N PRO A 210 -2.39 -17.54 -12.87
CA PRO A 210 -2.58 -18.18 -11.58
C PRO A 210 -1.89 -17.42 -10.44
N GLY A 211 -2.64 -17.16 -9.37
CA GLY A 211 -2.14 -16.45 -8.19
C GLY A 211 -1.88 -14.96 -8.44
N VAL A 212 -2.53 -14.32 -9.41
CA VAL A 212 -2.49 -12.87 -9.58
C VAL A 212 -3.87 -12.30 -9.30
N ARG A 213 -3.93 -11.25 -8.48
CA ARG A 213 -5.15 -10.53 -8.11
C ARG A 213 -4.90 -9.03 -8.24
N ASP A 214 -5.77 -8.35 -8.96
CA ASP A 214 -5.75 -6.89 -9.08
C ASP A 214 -7.13 -6.34 -8.71
N ASP A 215 -7.18 -5.59 -7.62
CA ASP A 215 -8.37 -4.89 -7.16
C ASP A 215 -8.25 -3.43 -7.65
N GLY A 216 -8.57 -3.19 -8.92
CA GLY A 216 -8.49 -1.89 -9.58
C GLY A 216 -9.80 -1.09 -9.58
N GLY A 217 -9.69 0.24 -9.52
CA GLY A 217 -10.81 1.18 -9.60
C GLY A 217 -10.89 1.99 -10.89
N VAL A 218 -10.01 1.72 -11.85
CA VAL A 218 -9.84 2.52 -13.08
C VAL A 218 -9.86 1.65 -14.34
N TYR A 219 -10.03 2.30 -15.49
CA TYR A 219 -9.97 1.69 -16.82
C TYR A 219 -9.23 2.61 -17.81
N GLU A 220 -8.84 2.09 -18.96
CA GLU A 220 -8.22 2.90 -20.02
C GLU A 220 -9.15 4.07 -20.43
N GLY A 221 -8.62 5.29 -20.42
CA GLY A 221 -9.37 6.54 -20.60
C GLY A 221 -9.83 7.20 -19.30
N SER A 222 -9.66 6.57 -18.14
CA SER A 222 -9.96 7.19 -16.84
C SER A 222 -9.04 8.37 -16.54
N GLU A 223 -9.57 9.40 -15.89
CA GLU A 223 -8.79 10.51 -15.36
C GLU A 223 -8.49 10.29 -13.87
N VAL A 224 -7.21 10.28 -13.51
CA VAL A 224 -6.78 10.33 -12.12
C VAL A 224 -6.75 11.79 -11.69
N SER A 225 -7.67 12.15 -10.79
CA SER A 225 -7.83 13.53 -10.34
C SER A 225 -6.87 13.88 -9.20
N ILE A 226 -6.70 15.18 -8.95
CA ILE A 226 -5.96 15.69 -7.79
C ILE A 226 -6.77 15.71 -6.50
N TYR A 227 -8.08 15.42 -6.57
CA TYR A 227 -9.01 15.64 -5.46
C TYR A 227 -9.10 14.44 -4.52
N TYR A 228 -8.65 13.27 -4.97
CA TYR A 228 -8.72 12.02 -4.22
C TYR A 228 -7.33 11.43 -4.03
N ASP A 229 -7.28 10.37 -3.23
CA ASP A 229 -6.11 9.52 -3.13
C ASP A 229 -5.76 8.96 -4.54
N PRO A 230 -4.47 9.00 -4.95
CA PRO A 230 -4.06 8.64 -6.31
C PRO A 230 -3.95 7.12 -6.55
N MET A 231 -4.55 6.28 -5.69
CA MET A 231 -4.51 4.83 -5.85
C MET A 231 -5.22 4.38 -7.12
N ILE A 232 -4.50 3.56 -7.89
CA ILE A 232 -4.95 2.95 -9.14
C ILE A 232 -5.54 1.56 -8.86
N SER A 233 -4.77 0.73 -8.16
CA SER A 233 -5.17 -0.61 -7.76
C SER A 233 -4.39 -1.09 -6.54
N LYS A 234 -4.97 -2.08 -5.85
CA LYS A 234 -4.24 -2.95 -4.93
C LYS A 234 -3.81 -4.17 -5.74
N PHE A 235 -2.51 -4.36 -5.89
CA PHE A 235 -1.97 -5.40 -6.75
C PHE A 235 -1.31 -6.50 -5.93
N ALA A 236 -1.93 -7.68 -5.86
CA ALA A 236 -1.52 -8.77 -4.99
C ALA A 236 -1.19 -10.06 -5.77
N VAL A 237 -0.25 -10.84 -5.24
CA VAL A 237 0.09 -12.16 -5.77
C VAL A 237 0.10 -13.24 -4.69
N TYR A 238 -0.30 -14.43 -5.13
CA TYR A 238 -0.16 -15.78 -4.60
C TYR A 238 1.28 -16.32 -4.55
N GLY A 239 1.62 -17.30 -3.73
CA GLY A 239 2.78 -18.20 -3.88
C GLY A 239 2.72 -19.37 -2.91
N ARG A 240 3.29 -20.53 -3.27
CA ARG A 240 3.42 -21.67 -2.31
C ARG A 240 4.40 -21.37 -1.18
N ASP A 241 5.32 -20.45 -1.42
CA ASP A 241 6.23 -19.87 -0.45
C ASP A 241 6.55 -18.42 -0.87
N ARG A 242 7.30 -17.71 -0.02
CA ARG A 242 7.68 -16.32 -0.27
C ARG A 242 8.53 -16.14 -1.52
N ALA A 243 9.42 -17.09 -1.84
CA ALA A 243 10.27 -17.01 -3.02
C ALA A 243 9.45 -17.09 -4.30
N GLU A 244 8.47 -17.99 -4.35
CA GLU A 244 7.54 -18.08 -5.47
C GLU A 244 6.63 -16.86 -5.57
N ALA A 245 6.16 -16.30 -4.45
CA ALA A 245 5.38 -15.05 -4.46
C ALA A 245 6.20 -13.89 -5.05
N ILE A 246 7.48 -13.77 -4.68
CA ILE A 246 8.40 -12.76 -5.24
C ILE A 246 8.58 -12.98 -6.75
N ASP A 247 8.88 -14.20 -7.19
CA ASP A 247 9.06 -14.51 -8.61
C ASP A 247 7.79 -14.23 -9.43
N ARG A 248 6.63 -14.58 -8.87
CA ARG A 248 5.34 -14.28 -9.46
C ARG A 248 5.10 -12.77 -9.55
N MET A 249 5.42 -12.01 -8.49
CA MET A 249 5.30 -10.55 -8.47
C MET A 249 6.20 -9.92 -9.54
N ARG A 250 7.45 -10.37 -9.69
CA ARG A 250 8.38 -9.90 -10.73
C ARG A 250 7.79 -10.06 -12.13
N ARG A 251 7.34 -11.27 -12.46
CA ARG A 251 6.73 -11.56 -13.77
C ARG A 251 5.48 -10.71 -14.00
N ALA A 252 4.62 -10.62 -13.00
CA ALA A 252 3.37 -9.88 -13.13
C ALA A 252 3.58 -8.35 -13.22
N LEU A 253 4.55 -7.78 -12.48
CA LEU A 253 4.95 -6.37 -12.61
C LEU A 253 5.60 -6.06 -13.97
N ALA A 254 6.27 -7.01 -14.60
CA ALA A 254 6.82 -6.86 -15.95
C ALA A 254 5.72 -6.79 -17.03
N GLU A 255 4.58 -7.44 -16.79
CA GLU A 255 3.40 -7.44 -17.66
C GLU A 255 2.46 -6.25 -17.40
N TYR A 256 2.52 -5.65 -16.20
CA TYR A 256 1.66 -4.53 -15.81
C TYR A 256 2.12 -3.23 -16.48
N GLU A 257 1.29 -2.71 -17.40
CA GLU A 257 1.55 -1.46 -18.10
C GLU A 257 0.44 -0.43 -17.84
N ILE A 258 0.84 0.77 -17.43
CA ILE A 258 -0.04 1.95 -17.30
C ILE A 258 0.63 3.09 -18.08
N GLY A 259 -0.08 3.64 -19.07
CA GLY A 259 0.36 4.74 -19.91
C GLY A 259 -0.36 6.05 -19.58
N GLY A 260 0.28 7.18 -19.90
CA GLY A 260 -0.30 8.53 -19.75
C GLY A 260 0.04 9.23 -18.43
N ILE A 261 0.33 8.47 -17.38
CA ILE A 261 0.72 8.95 -16.04
C ILE A 261 1.97 8.21 -15.54
N LYS A 262 2.65 8.77 -14.53
CA LYS A 262 3.69 8.07 -13.76
C LYS A 262 3.07 7.21 -12.67
N THR A 263 3.70 6.09 -12.35
CA THR A 263 3.21 5.16 -11.34
C THR A 263 4.31 4.56 -10.48
N THR A 264 3.92 3.97 -9.35
CA THR A 264 4.80 3.22 -8.45
C THR A 264 5.26 1.85 -8.99
N LEU A 265 4.78 1.41 -10.17
CA LEU A 265 5.15 0.11 -10.76
C LEU A 265 6.66 -0.06 -10.94
N GLY A 266 7.36 0.98 -11.41
CA GLY A 266 8.81 0.94 -11.58
C GLY A 266 9.54 0.71 -10.27
N PHE A 267 9.11 1.39 -9.21
CA PHE A 267 9.67 1.26 -7.87
C PHE A 267 9.47 -0.16 -7.31
N PHE A 268 8.29 -0.77 -7.52
CA PHE A 268 8.06 -2.14 -7.09
C PHE A 268 8.93 -3.17 -7.82
N ARG A 269 9.18 -2.98 -9.12
CA ARG A 269 10.09 -3.87 -9.87
C ARG A 269 11.48 -3.92 -9.23
N GLU A 270 11.99 -2.76 -8.82
CA GLU A 270 13.29 -2.67 -8.16
C GLU A 270 13.27 -3.26 -6.75
N ILE A 271 12.22 -3.03 -5.95
CA ILE A 271 12.08 -3.66 -4.62
C ILE A 271 12.10 -5.18 -4.74
N MET A 272 11.40 -5.75 -5.72
CA MET A 272 11.35 -7.20 -5.89
C MET A 272 12.71 -7.80 -6.29
N GLU A 273 13.66 -6.99 -6.75
CA GLU A 273 15.05 -7.38 -7.06
C GLU A 273 16.03 -7.12 -5.89
N ASP A 274 15.64 -6.36 -4.87
CA ASP A 274 16.51 -6.00 -3.75
C ASP A 274 16.84 -7.18 -2.83
N GLU A 275 18.12 -7.34 -2.52
CA GLU A 275 18.63 -8.44 -1.69
C GLU A 275 18.10 -8.40 -0.25
N GLU A 276 17.93 -7.21 0.35
CA GLU A 276 17.36 -7.11 1.70
C GLU A 276 15.88 -7.49 1.71
N PHE A 277 15.12 -7.08 0.68
CA PHE A 277 13.73 -7.49 0.52
C PHE A 277 13.60 -9.00 0.36
N ILE A 278 14.39 -9.61 -0.53
CA ILE A 278 14.39 -11.06 -0.77
C ILE A 278 14.78 -11.82 0.50
N ALA A 279 15.76 -11.33 1.26
CA ALA A 279 16.19 -11.91 2.53
C ALA A 279 15.21 -11.66 3.70
N GLY A 280 14.15 -10.87 3.49
CA GLY A 280 13.17 -10.53 4.53
C GLY A 280 13.74 -9.61 5.61
N LYS A 281 14.79 -8.84 5.33
CA LYS A 281 15.41 -7.85 6.23
C LYS A 281 14.63 -6.52 6.18
N LEU A 282 13.43 -6.54 6.74
CA LEU A 282 12.48 -5.44 6.65
C LEU A 282 12.41 -4.66 7.97
N ASP A 283 12.19 -3.35 7.88
CA ASP A 283 11.78 -2.47 8.97
C ASP A 283 11.23 -1.16 8.36
N THR A 284 10.64 -0.29 9.18
CA THR A 284 10.04 0.98 8.71
C THR A 284 11.03 1.96 8.06
N GLY A 285 12.33 1.76 8.21
CA GLY A 285 13.39 2.52 7.53
C GLY A 285 13.86 1.91 6.21
N PHE A 286 13.26 0.80 5.75
CA PHE A 286 13.70 0.06 4.56
C PHE A 286 13.81 0.94 3.31
N ILE A 287 12.77 1.70 2.95
CA ILE A 287 12.77 2.52 1.72
C ILE A 287 13.88 3.58 1.73
N GLY A 288 14.17 4.16 2.90
CA GLY A 288 15.26 5.13 3.05
C GLY A 288 16.61 4.51 2.70
N ARG A 289 16.93 3.36 3.31
CA ARG A 289 18.17 2.62 3.03
C ARG A 289 18.23 2.10 1.60
N PHE A 290 17.11 1.60 1.08
CA PHE A 290 16.99 1.14 -0.30
C PHE A 290 17.37 2.26 -1.29
N ASN A 291 16.84 3.47 -1.11
CA ASN A 291 17.16 4.61 -1.96
C ASN A 291 18.63 5.06 -1.83
N GLU A 292 19.22 4.95 -0.64
CA GLU A 292 20.66 5.22 -0.44
C GLU A 292 21.54 4.21 -1.18
N ARG A 293 21.19 2.92 -1.15
CA ARG A 293 21.87 1.87 -1.92
C ARG A 293 21.69 2.07 -3.43
N LYS A 294 20.48 2.41 -3.89
CA LYS A 294 20.16 2.64 -5.31
C LYS A 294 21.03 3.74 -5.94
N LYS A 295 21.31 4.83 -5.21
CA LYS A 295 22.12 5.96 -5.69
C LYS A 295 23.56 5.59 -6.08
N VAL A 296 24.03 4.38 -5.75
CA VAL A 296 25.42 3.93 -5.97
C VAL A 296 25.62 3.25 -7.33
N ALA A 297 24.56 2.95 -8.09
CA ALA A 297 24.69 2.26 -9.39
C ALA A 297 24.69 3.22 -10.59
N GLU A 298 25.87 3.57 -11.11
CA GLU A 298 26.00 4.19 -12.45
C GLU A 298 25.52 3.22 -13.53
N PRO A 299 24.67 3.64 -14.49
CA PRO A 299 24.30 2.78 -15.60
C PRO A 299 25.56 2.37 -16.36
N ASN A 300 25.74 1.06 -16.54
CA ASN A 300 26.85 0.56 -17.33
C ASN A 300 26.70 1.03 -18.79
N ARG A 301 27.78 0.90 -19.57
CA ARG A 301 27.82 1.38 -20.96
C ARG A 301 26.73 0.75 -21.82
N GLU A 302 26.41 -0.52 -21.63
CA GLU A 302 25.39 -1.25 -22.40
C GLU A 302 23.99 -0.67 -22.19
N VAL A 303 23.63 -0.32 -20.94
CA VAL A 303 22.35 0.33 -20.64
C VAL A 303 22.27 1.71 -21.30
N LYS A 304 23.38 2.45 -21.30
CA LYS A 304 23.47 3.76 -22.00
C LYS A 304 23.29 3.58 -23.51
N ASP A 305 23.97 2.60 -24.11
CA ASP A 305 23.88 2.32 -25.55
C ASP A 305 22.46 1.85 -25.94
N MET A 306 21.83 0.97 -25.14
CA MET A 306 20.45 0.53 -25.35
C MET A 306 19.43 1.66 -25.24
N ALA A 307 19.59 2.56 -24.27
CA ALA A 307 18.74 3.73 -24.13
C ALA A 307 18.85 4.66 -25.35
N VAL A 308 20.07 4.85 -25.87
CA VAL A 308 20.32 5.63 -27.11
C VAL A 308 19.66 4.97 -28.32
N ILE A 309 19.79 3.64 -28.47
CA ILE A 309 19.15 2.89 -29.55
C ILE A 309 17.63 2.99 -29.47
N ALA A 310 17.04 2.77 -28.28
CA ALA A 310 15.60 2.86 -28.07
C ALA A 310 15.07 4.28 -28.36
N ALA A 311 15.79 5.32 -27.93
CA ALA A 311 15.44 6.70 -28.24
C ALA A 311 15.52 6.98 -29.75
N ALA A 312 16.55 6.48 -30.45
CA ALA A 312 16.68 6.61 -31.90
C ALA A 312 15.56 5.88 -32.65
N LEU A 313 15.20 4.67 -32.22
CA LEU A 313 14.07 3.91 -32.78
C LEU A 313 12.74 4.62 -32.53
N ALA A 314 12.50 5.17 -31.33
CA ALA A 314 11.30 5.95 -31.04
C ALA A 314 11.22 7.25 -31.84
N PHE A 315 12.37 7.90 -32.08
CA PHE A 315 12.45 9.11 -32.91
C PHE A 315 12.21 8.82 -34.40
N THR A 316 12.71 7.68 -34.88
CA THR A 316 12.58 7.27 -36.29
C THR A 316 11.29 6.52 -36.58
N ALA A 317 10.61 6.01 -35.56
CA ALA A 317 9.30 5.39 -35.71
C ALA A 317 8.34 6.43 -36.33
N PRO A 318 7.67 6.09 -37.45
CA PRO A 318 6.70 7.00 -38.04
C PRO A 318 5.65 7.30 -36.96
N LYS A 319 5.47 8.58 -36.63
CA LYS A 319 4.35 9.02 -35.79
C LYS A 319 3.10 8.40 -36.40
N ALA A 320 2.47 7.47 -35.68
CA ALA A 320 1.18 6.96 -36.09
C ALA A 320 0.31 8.18 -36.38
N ALA A 321 -0.15 8.30 -37.63
CA ALA A 321 -0.94 9.43 -38.04
C ALA A 321 -2.09 9.53 -37.05
N THR A 322 -2.15 10.62 -36.28
CA THR A 322 -3.32 10.93 -35.47
C THR A 322 -4.49 10.84 -36.43
N PRO A 323 -5.51 9.99 -36.19
CA PRO A 323 -6.66 10.00 -37.06
C PRO A 323 -7.21 11.42 -36.99
N VAL A 324 -7.03 12.16 -38.08
CA VAL A 324 -7.68 13.45 -38.25
C VAL A 324 -9.15 13.07 -38.24
N ALA A 325 -9.81 13.27 -37.11
CA ALA A 325 -11.25 13.19 -37.04
C ALA A 325 -11.75 14.15 -38.12
N SER A 326 -12.18 13.60 -39.26
CA SER A 326 -12.87 14.40 -40.25
C SER A 326 -14.03 14.98 -39.48
N LYS A 327 -14.03 16.30 -39.24
CA LYS A 327 -15.20 16.99 -38.74
C LYS A 327 -16.27 16.82 -39.82
N GLN A 328 -16.99 15.70 -39.79
CA GLN A 328 -18.28 15.61 -40.43
C GLN A 328 -19.12 16.64 -39.70
N SER A 329 -19.33 17.78 -40.34
CA SER A 329 -20.21 18.82 -39.85
C SER A 329 -21.57 18.17 -39.59
N SER A 330 -21.99 18.17 -38.32
CA SER A 330 -23.32 17.71 -37.93
C SER A 330 -24.36 18.32 -38.87
N LYS A 331 -25.21 17.47 -39.47
CA LYS A 331 -26.31 17.95 -40.33
C LYS A 331 -27.20 18.97 -39.61
N TRP A 332 -27.30 18.85 -38.28
CA TRP A 332 -27.98 19.83 -37.42
C TRP A 332 -27.27 21.19 -37.36
N ALA A 333 -25.93 21.20 -37.26
CA ALA A 333 -25.16 22.44 -37.27
C ALA A 333 -25.24 23.15 -38.64
N MET A 334 -25.34 22.39 -39.74
CA MET A 334 -25.50 22.93 -41.08
C MET A 334 -26.91 23.52 -41.28
N ASN A 335 -27.95 22.81 -40.87
CA ASN A 335 -29.33 23.31 -40.93
C ASN A 335 -29.57 24.51 -40.01
N GLY A 336 -28.95 24.55 -38.83
CA GLY A 336 -29.04 25.72 -37.93
C GLY A 336 -28.45 26.99 -38.54
N ARG A 337 -27.35 26.87 -39.30
CA ARG A 337 -26.75 28.01 -40.02
C ARG A 337 -27.61 28.48 -41.19
N LEU A 338 -28.22 27.55 -41.94
CA LEU A 338 -29.16 27.87 -43.02
C LEU A 338 -30.43 28.56 -42.50
N ALA A 339 -30.99 28.11 -41.38
CA ALA A 339 -32.14 28.75 -40.75
C ALA A 339 -31.81 30.18 -40.25
N ALA A 340 -30.60 30.39 -39.70
CA ALA A 340 -30.15 31.71 -39.26
C ALA A 340 -29.92 32.69 -40.43
N LEU A 341 -29.59 32.19 -41.62
CA LEU A 341 -29.45 32.99 -42.85
C LEU A 341 -30.81 33.37 -43.45
N ASN A 342 -31.80 32.46 -43.41
CA ASN A 342 -33.14 32.73 -43.92
C ASN A 342 -33.97 33.69 -43.04
N ASN A 343 -33.61 33.88 -41.77
CA ASN A 343 -34.23 34.87 -40.89
C ASN A 343 -33.61 36.28 -41.00
N ARG A 344 -32.71 36.52 -41.96
CA ARG A 344 -32.08 37.81 -42.23
C ARG A 344 -32.41 38.40 -43.61
N LEU A 345 -33.34 37.77 -44.33
CA LEU A 345 -34.05 38.29 -45.51
C LEU A 345 -35.51 38.43 -45.14
#